data_AF-A0A7V3BW89-F1
#
_entry.id   AF-A0A7V3BW89-F1
#
_cell.length_a   1.000
_cell.length_b   1.000
_cell.length_c   1.000
_cell.angle_alpha   90.00
_cell.angle_beta   90.00
_cell.angle_gamma   90.00
#
_symmetry.space_group_name_H-M   'P 1'
#
loop_
_entity.id
_entity.type
_entity.pdbx_description
1 polymer ?
#
loop_
_entity_poly.entity_id
_entity_poly.type
_entity_poly.pdbx_seq_one_letter_code
_entity_poly.pdbx_strand_id
1 'polypeptide(L)'
;DVHMDIDSVREGSVVIVPVKVDGAGIYAGDVHAMIGDGEVAVHTTDVSARVVVRVEVIKGLELDGPILLPPADDLPFLAKPFTKDEVDRAMALAMEHRTKLEGPVLPIQVLGSGPFINAAVDNGVERAAKLLGMTMDEVKNRTTISGAVEIGRLPGFVQVNLLAPRDRLERLGILPLVEAQYGAPEGW
;
A
#
# COMPACT_ATOMS: atom_id res chain seq x y z
N ASP A 1 7.71 -10.46 7.43
CA ASP A 1 6.34 -9.95 7.21
C ASP A 1 5.51 -9.69 8.48
N VAL A 2 5.97 -9.96 9.71
CA VAL A 2 5.09 -9.84 10.91
C VAL A 2 5.47 -8.71 11.86
N HIS A 3 6.77 -8.38 11.97
CA HIS A 3 7.28 -7.24 12.75
C HIS A 3 7.49 -6.08 11.78
N MET A 4 6.46 -5.23 11.64
CA MET A 4 6.37 -4.25 10.57
C MET A 4 7.04 -2.92 10.94
N ASP A 5 6.74 -2.42 12.15
CA ASP A 5 7.20 -1.14 12.70
C ASP A 5 7.04 0.02 11.73
N ILE A 6 5.86 0.05 11.11
CA ILE A 6 5.43 1.10 10.18
C ILE A 6 4.55 2.06 10.97
N ASP A 7 4.89 3.34 10.98
CA ASP A 7 4.16 4.39 11.70
C ASP A 7 2.74 4.62 11.15
N SER A 8 2.52 4.35 9.86
CA SER A 8 1.23 4.40 9.18
C SER A 8 0.32 3.19 9.47
N VAL A 9 0.77 2.21 10.27
CA VAL A 9 -0.09 1.15 10.85
C VAL A 9 -0.65 1.64 12.17
N ARG A 10 -1.75 2.40 12.09
CA ARG A 10 -2.41 3.07 13.22
C ARG A 10 -3.92 3.01 13.10
N GLU A 11 -4.63 3.74 13.97
CA GLU A 11 -6.08 3.88 13.86
C GLU A 11 -6.47 4.43 12.47
N GLY A 12 -7.39 3.72 11.82
CA GLY A 12 -7.85 4.02 10.45
C GLY A 12 -7.13 3.24 9.34
N SER A 13 -6.05 2.51 9.65
CA SER A 13 -5.37 1.67 8.67
C SER A 13 -6.10 0.35 8.43
N VAL A 14 -6.03 -0.16 7.20
CA VAL A 14 -6.49 -1.52 6.84
C VAL A 14 -5.27 -2.34 6.43
N VAL A 15 -5.06 -3.48 7.08
CA VAL A 15 -4.01 -4.43 6.73
C VAL A 15 -4.65 -5.69 6.17
N ILE A 16 -4.33 -6.02 4.91
CA ILE A 16 -4.79 -7.25 4.26
C ILE A 16 -3.64 -8.24 4.28
N VAL A 17 -3.85 -9.39 4.94
CA VAL A 17 -2.82 -10.41 5.15
C VAL A 17 -3.25 -11.78 4.61
N PRO A 18 -2.31 -12.62 4.14
CA PRO A 18 -2.63 -13.99 3.73
C PRO A 18 -3.05 -14.87 4.91
N VAL A 19 -4.11 -15.68 4.71
CA VAL A 19 -4.52 -16.72 5.66
C VAL A 19 -3.69 -17.98 5.40
N LYS A 20 -2.67 -18.22 6.24
CA LYS A 20 -1.74 -19.36 6.09
C LYS A 20 -2.10 -20.58 6.95
N VAL A 21 -2.99 -20.41 7.93
CA VAL A 21 -3.46 -21.46 8.85
C VAL A 21 -4.95 -21.31 9.11
N ASP A 22 -5.60 -22.40 9.51
CA ASP A 22 -7.02 -22.37 9.91
C ASP A 22 -7.25 -21.38 11.06
N GLY A 23 -8.25 -20.52 10.90
CA GLY A 23 -8.53 -19.44 11.86
C GLY A 23 -7.61 -18.22 11.76
N ALA A 24 -6.71 -18.16 10.76
CA ALA A 24 -5.76 -17.08 10.45
C ALA A 24 -4.69 -16.79 11.52
N GLY A 25 -4.95 -17.03 12.80
CA GLY A 25 -3.98 -16.85 13.89
C GLY A 25 -3.59 -15.39 14.12
N ILE A 26 -4.56 -14.46 14.05
CA ILE A 26 -4.30 -13.02 14.21
C ILE A 26 -3.89 -12.72 15.66
N TYR A 27 -2.75 -12.08 15.84
CA TYR A 27 -2.30 -11.48 17.10
C TYR A 27 -1.68 -10.11 16.83
N ALA A 28 -1.72 -9.24 17.83
CA ALA A 28 -1.12 -7.90 17.79
C ALA A 28 -0.39 -7.65 19.11
N GLY A 29 0.69 -6.89 19.04
CA GLY A 29 1.54 -6.52 20.17
C GLY A 29 2.52 -5.44 19.73
N ASP A 30 3.48 -5.13 20.60
CA ASP A 30 4.55 -4.16 20.32
C ASP A 30 4.01 -2.79 19.88
N VAL A 31 3.21 -2.18 20.76
CA VAL A 31 2.56 -0.90 20.46
C VAL A 31 3.49 0.24 20.81
N HIS A 32 3.64 1.18 19.89
CA HIS A 32 4.49 2.35 20.04
C HIS A 32 3.64 3.61 20.19
N ALA A 33 3.97 4.49 21.14
CA ALA A 33 3.33 5.80 21.25
C ALA A 33 3.79 6.77 20.14
N MET A 34 5.04 6.61 19.71
CA MET A 34 5.61 7.22 18.53
C MET A 34 6.75 6.34 18.02
N ILE A 35 6.85 6.26 16.71
CA ILE A 35 7.93 5.64 15.96
C ILE A 35 8.13 6.48 14.70
N GLY A 36 9.35 6.50 14.17
CA GLY A 36 9.62 7.05 12.84
C GLY A 36 10.20 5.97 11.94
N ASP A 37 10.05 6.18 10.64
CA ASP A 37 10.55 5.28 9.59
C ASP A 37 11.96 4.75 9.87
N GLY A 38 12.08 3.43 9.78
CA GLY A 38 13.31 2.68 9.91
C GLY A 38 13.66 2.23 11.33
N GLU A 39 13.00 2.76 12.36
CA GLU A 39 13.29 2.44 13.77
C GLU A 39 14.80 2.49 14.07
N VAL A 40 15.48 3.56 13.64
CA VAL A 40 16.96 3.59 13.52
C VAL A 40 17.69 3.33 14.85
N ALA A 41 17.09 3.73 15.98
CA ALA A 41 17.64 3.51 17.31
C ALA A 41 17.43 2.07 17.83
N VAL A 42 16.70 1.23 17.08
CA VAL A 42 16.33 -0.16 17.45
C VAL A 42 15.47 -0.21 18.72
N HIS A 43 14.81 0.89 19.04
CA HIS A 43 13.81 0.99 20.10
C HIS A 43 12.86 2.16 19.80
N THR A 44 11.71 2.18 20.47
CA THR A 44 10.71 3.25 20.36
C THR A 44 10.28 3.77 21.73
N THR A 45 9.14 4.47 21.78
CA THR A 45 8.40 4.65 23.03
C THR A 45 7.37 3.53 23.15
N ASP A 46 7.80 2.40 23.67
CA ASP A 46 6.97 1.20 23.82
C ASP A 46 5.91 1.39 24.92
N VAL A 47 4.66 1.07 24.60
CA VAL A 47 3.52 1.27 25.50
C VAL A 47 2.60 0.06 25.56
N SER A 48 1.88 -0.06 26.67
CA SER A 48 0.72 -0.96 26.75
C SER A 48 -0.51 -0.26 26.19
N ALA A 49 -1.22 -0.91 25.28
CA ALA A 49 -2.45 -0.38 24.70
C ALA A 49 -3.50 -1.48 24.51
N ARG A 50 -4.76 -1.05 24.41
CA ARG A 50 -5.86 -1.90 23.96
C ARG A 50 -6.12 -1.62 22.49
N VAL A 51 -5.84 -2.58 21.63
CA VAL A 51 -6.13 -2.49 20.19
C VAL A 51 -7.49 -3.13 19.92
N VAL A 52 -8.36 -2.43 19.19
CA VAL A 52 -9.65 -2.96 18.72
C VAL A 52 -9.60 -3.06 17.21
N VAL A 53 -9.78 -4.26 16.67
CA VAL A 53 -9.75 -4.52 15.24
C VAL A 53 -11.07 -5.13 14.77
N ARG A 54 -11.49 -4.78 13.55
CA ARG A 54 -12.53 -5.47 12.81
C ARG A 54 -11.85 -6.41 11.82
N VAL A 55 -12.32 -7.65 11.77
CA VAL A 55 -11.74 -8.68 10.90
C VAL A 55 -12.78 -9.13 9.89
N GLU A 56 -12.37 -9.17 8.62
CA GLU A 56 -13.15 -9.68 7.51
C GLU A 56 -12.35 -10.71 6.72
N VAL A 57 -13.06 -11.67 6.13
CA VAL A 57 -12.43 -12.72 5.33
C VAL A 57 -12.71 -12.46 3.86
N ILE A 58 -11.64 -12.17 3.10
CA ILE A 58 -11.69 -12.06 1.65
C ILE A 58 -11.44 -13.44 1.05
N LYS A 59 -12.37 -13.94 0.25
CA LYS A 59 -12.25 -15.26 -0.41
C LYS A 59 -11.66 -15.11 -1.81
N GLY A 60 -10.84 -16.08 -2.21
CA GLY A 60 -10.27 -16.12 -3.57
C GLY A 60 -9.12 -15.14 -3.84
N LEU A 61 -8.64 -14.43 -2.82
CA LEU A 61 -7.48 -13.54 -2.92
C LEU A 61 -6.22 -14.29 -2.47
N GLU A 62 -5.34 -14.63 -3.42
CA GLU A 62 -4.02 -15.19 -3.12
C GLU A 62 -3.02 -14.04 -2.89
N LEU A 63 -2.45 -13.98 -1.69
CA LEU A 63 -1.42 -12.99 -1.33
C LEU A 63 -0.12 -13.69 -0.92
N ASP A 64 0.99 -13.20 -1.43
CA ASP A 64 2.32 -13.62 -0.97
C ASP A 64 2.71 -12.90 0.34
N GLY A 65 2.36 -11.62 0.44
CA GLY A 65 2.65 -10.77 1.59
C GLY A 65 1.54 -9.76 1.88
N PRO A 66 1.72 -8.91 2.90
CA PRO A 66 0.70 -7.95 3.32
C PRO A 66 0.51 -6.81 2.31
N ILE A 67 -0.72 -6.30 2.28
CA ILE A 67 -1.07 -5.01 1.68
C ILE A 67 -1.46 -4.07 2.83
N LEU A 68 -1.00 -2.82 2.77
CA LEU A 68 -1.39 -1.76 3.69
C LEU A 68 -2.21 -0.70 2.93
N LEU A 69 -3.34 -0.31 3.51
CA LEU A 69 -4.09 0.87 3.13
C LEU A 69 -4.06 1.81 4.35
N PRO A 70 -3.11 2.75 4.43
CA PRO A 70 -3.04 3.64 5.57
C PRO A 70 -4.11 4.74 5.47
N PRO A 71 -4.30 5.55 6.52
CA PRO A 71 -5.01 6.81 6.43
C PRO A 71 -4.47 7.68 5.30
N ALA A 72 -5.35 8.42 4.62
CA ALA A 72 -4.98 9.23 3.44
C ALA A 72 -3.89 10.29 3.73
N ASP A 73 -3.78 10.74 4.98
CA ASP A 73 -2.76 11.69 5.42
C ASP A 73 -1.35 11.08 5.43
N ASP A 74 -1.25 9.76 5.59
CA ASP A 74 0.02 9.01 5.63
C ASP A 74 0.41 8.49 4.24
N LEU A 75 -0.38 8.77 3.19
CA LEU A 75 0.03 8.47 1.82
C LEU A 75 1.14 9.44 1.39
N PRO A 76 2.17 8.95 0.67
CA PRO A 76 3.13 9.82 -0.01
C PRO A 76 2.40 10.83 -0.88
N PHE A 77 2.94 12.05 -0.96
CA PHE A 77 2.34 13.14 -1.72
C PHE A 77 1.94 12.73 -3.16
N LEU A 78 2.80 11.99 -3.86
CA LEU A 78 2.58 11.54 -5.24
C LEU A 78 1.64 10.31 -5.36
N ALA A 79 1.36 9.63 -4.26
CA ALA A 79 0.52 8.44 -4.21
C ALA A 79 -0.92 8.74 -3.78
N LYS A 80 -1.27 10.02 -3.57
CA LYS A 80 -2.64 10.42 -3.20
C LYS A 80 -3.60 10.27 -4.39
N PRO A 81 -4.90 10.02 -4.14
CA PRO A 81 -5.91 10.03 -5.19
C PRO A 81 -5.92 11.37 -5.93
N PHE A 82 -6.06 11.33 -7.26
CA PHE A 82 -6.19 12.53 -8.06
C PHE A 82 -7.52 13.23 -7.79
N THR A 83 -7.47 14.56 -7.74
CA THR A 83 -8.66 15.41 -7.71
C THR A 83 -9.31 15.49 -9.08
N LYS A 84 -10.61 15.80 -9.13
CA LYS A 84 -11.31 16.05 -10.40
C LYS A 84 -10.60 17.09 -11.29
N ASP A 85 -10.13 18.19 -10.71
CA ASP A 85 -9.44 19.24 -11.46
C ASP A 85 -8.11 18.76 -12.07
N GLU A 86 -7.38 17.89 -11.39
CA GLU A 86 -6.16 17.27 -11.93
C GLU A 86 -6.47 16.34 -13.09
N VAL A 87 -7.52 15.53 -12.96
CA VAL A 87 -7.98 14.62 -14.02
C VAL A 87 -8.44 15.43 -15.24
N ASP A 88 -9.24 16.48 -15.05
CA ASP A 88 -9.72 17.34 -16.15
C ASP A 88 -8.53 17.98 -16.92
N ARG A 89 -7.50 18.47 -16.21
CA ARG A 89 -6.27 18.99 -16.83
C ARG A 89 -5.49 17.90 -17.57
N ALA A 90 -5.37 16.71 -16.98
CA ALA A 90 -4.66 15.60 -17.60
C ALA A 90 -5.38 15.10 -18.87
N MET A 91 -6.71 15.05 -18.86
CA MET A 91 -7.52 14.71 -20.04
C MET A 91 -7.33 15.73 -21.16
N ALA A 92 -7.33 17.03 -20.86
CA ALA A 92 -7.07 18.08 -21.85
C ALA A 92 -5.68 17.92 -22.49
N LEU A 93 -4.65 17.66 -21.67
CA LEU A 93 -3.28 17.42 -22.14
C LEU A 93 -3.19 16.15 -23.02
N ALA A 94 -3.90 15.08 -22.63
CA ALA A 94 -3.94 13.85 -23.41
C ALA A 94 -4.58 14.07 -24.79
N MET A 95 -5.65 14.86 -24.87
CA MET A 95 -6.29 15.25 -26.14
C MET A 95 -5.36 16.08 -27.03
N GLU A 96 -4.67 17.08 -26.46
CA GLU A 96 -3.72 17.93 -27.18
C GLU A 96 -2.60 17.10 -27.83
N HIS A 97 -2.04 16.15 -27.08
CA HIS A 97 -0.95 15.30 -27.54
C HIS A 97 -1.40 14.01 -28.25
N ARG A 98 -2.71 13.83 -28.48
CA ARG A 98 -3.31 12.65 -29.13
C ARG A 98 -2.87 11.33 -28.46
N THR A 99 -2.77 11.35 -27.14
CA THR A 99 -2.46 10.18 -26.32
C THR A 99 -3.68 9.78 -25.48
N LYS A 100 -3.59 8.64 -24.79
CA LYS A 100 -4.62 8.18 -23.86
C LYS A 100 -4.12 8.38 -22.44
N LEU A 101 -5.00 8.93 -21.61
CA LEU A 101 -4.79 8.96 -20.18
C LEU A 101 -5.13 7.58 -19.60
N GLU A 102 -4.23 7.04 -18.79
CA GLU A 102 -4.46 5.77 -18.10
C GLU A 102 -5.15 6.02 -16.76
N GLY A 103 -6.30 5.38 -16.54
CA GLY A 103 -6.99 5.33 -15.27
C GLY A 103 -8.46 4.91 -15.44
N PRO A 104 -9.27 4.96 -14.37
CA PRO A 104 -8.94 5.45 -13.03
C PRO A 104 -7.87 4.62 -12.31
N VAL A 105 -7.14 5.27 -11.40
CA VAL A 105 -6.13 4.65 -10.52
C VAL A 105 -6.40 5.01 -9.05
N LEU A 106 -6.06 4.12 -8.13
CA LEU A 106 -6.23 4.30 -6.69
C LEU A 106 -5.00 3.83 -5.89
N PRO A 107 -4.76 4.38 -4.68
CA PRO A 107 -3.59 4.06 -3.88
C PRO A 107 -3.59 2.62 -3.34
N ILE A 108 -2.41 2.00 -3.34
CA ILE A 108 -2.14 0.73 -2.65
C ILE A 108 -0.69 0.69 -2.17
N GLN A 109 -0.44 0.08 -1.00
CA GLN A 109 0.90 -0.21 -0.53
C GLN A 109 1.13 -1.71 -0.43
N VAL A 110 2.15 -2.21 -1.13
CA VAL A 110 2.57 -3.62 -1.05
C VAL A 110 3.80 -3.72 -0.17
N LEU A 111 3.75 -4.55 0.88
CA LEU A 111 4.86 -4.65 1.83
C LEU A 111 5.91 -5.64 1.33
N GLY A 112 7.15 -5.15 1.26
CA GLY A 112 8.33 -5.93 0.91
C GLY A 112 9.20 -6.19 2.13
N SER A 113 9.80 -7.38 2.20
CA SER A 113 10.78 -7.70 3.24
C SER A 113 12.01 -8.41 2.69
N GLY A 114 13.14 -8.25 3.36
CA GLY A 114 14.40 -8.84 2.96
C GLY A 114 15.51 -8.61 3.99
N PRO A 115 16.69 -9.19 3.79
CA PRO A 115 17.84 -9.00 4.68
C PRO A 115 18.36 -7.57 4.72
N PHE A 116 18.04 -6.74 3.71
CA PHE A 116 18.40 -5.33 3.61
C PHE A 116 17.43 -4.61 2.67
N ILE A 117 17.48 -3.27 2.65
CA ILE A 117 16.50 -2.42 1.96
C ILE A 117 16.34 -2.74 0.47
N ASN A 118 17.43 -2.93 -0.27
CA ASN A 118 17.34 -3.27 -1.71
C ASN A 118 16.61 -4.60 -1.93
N ALA A 119 16.91 -5.63 -1.14
CA ALA A 119 16.24 -6.92 -1.25
C ALA A 119 14.76 -6.83 -0.86
N ALA A 120 14.42 -6.00 0.14
CA ALA A 120 13.04 -5.74 0.52
C ALA A 120 12.26 -5.01 -0.59
N VAL A 121 12.89 -4.05 -1.27
CA VAL A 121 12.32 -3.36 -2.44
C VAL A 121 12.10 -4.32 -3.59
N ASP A 122 13.10 -5.13 -3.94
CA ASP A 122 12.98 -6.12 -5.01
C ASP A 122 11.82 -7.10 -4.72
N ASN A 123 11.71 -7.57 -3.47
CA ASN A 123 10.60 -8.41 -3.02
C ASN A 123 9.24 -7.70 -3.12
N GLY A 124 9.12 -6.46 -2.64
CA GLY A 124 7.88 -5.69 -2.71
C GLY A 124 7.44 -5.40 -4.15
N VAL A 125 8.40 -5.10 -5.03
CA VAL A 125 8.15 -4.88 -6.47
C VAL A 125 7.67 -6.17 -7.15
N GLU A 126 8.32 -7.30 -6.88
CA GLU A 126 7.91 -8.61 -7.42
C GLU A 126 6.50 -8.99 -6.94
N ARG A 127 6.21 -8.79 -5.65
CA ARG A 127 4.88 -9.00 -5.06
C ARG A 127 3.82 -8.14 -5.74
N ALA A 128 4.08 -6.85 -5.90
CA ALA A 128 3.17 -5.92 -6.56
C ALA A 128 2.94 -6.30 -8.03
N ALA A 129 4.00 -6.70 -8.75
CA ALA A 129 3.92 -7.13 -10.14
C ALA A 129 3.03 -8.37 -10.29
N LYS A 130 3.25 -9.40 -9.46
CA LYS A 130 2.43 -10.62 -9.44
C LYS A 130 0.97 -10.29 -9.06
N LEU A 131 0.78 -9.48 -8.02
CA LEU A 131 -0.54 -9.11 -7.49
C LEU A 131 -1.37 -8.36 -8.55
N LEU A 132 -0.80 -7.35 -9.20
CA LEU A 132 -1.51 -6.46 -10.10
C LEU A 132 -1.50 -6.95 -11.57
N GLY A 133 -0.78 -8.03 -11.86
CA GLY A 133 -0.60 -8.55 -13.23
C GLY A 133 0.12 -7.54 -14.13
N MET A 134 1.20 -6.96 -13.61
CA MET A 134 2.05 -5.96 -14.27
C MET A 134 3.48 -6.48 -14.41
N THR A 135 4.31 -5.82 -15.24
CA THR A 135 5.74 -6.08 -15.24
C THR A 135 6.41 -5.40 -14.03
N MET A 136 7.57 -5.91 -13.61
CA MET A 136 8.35 -5.24 -12.57
C MET A 136 8.76 -3.81 -12.96
N ASP A 137 9.04 -3.58 -14.25
CA ASP A 137 9.40 -2.25 -14.75
C ASP A 137 8.24 -1.27 -14.67
N GLU A 138 7.01 -1.73 -14.92
CA GLU A 138 5.82 -0.92 -14.74
C GLU A 138 5.62 -0.53 -13.27
N VAL A 139 5.77 -1.48 -12.34
CA VAL A 139 5.71 -1.21 -10.90
C VAL A 139 6.77 -0.20 -10.50
N LYS A 140 8.04 -0.41 -10.88
CA LYS A 140 9.14 0.52 -10.59
C LYS A 140 8.84 1.93 -11.11
N ASN A 141 8.31 2.04 -12.33
CA ASN A 141 7.97 3.32 -12.92
C ASN A 141 6.83 4.03 -12.18
N ARG A 142 5.74 3.31 -11.85
CA ARG A 142 4.63 3.85 -11.05
C ARG A 142 5.08 4.29 -9.66
N THR A 143 5.88 3.46 -8.98
CA THR A 143 6.44 3.78 -7.68
C THR A 143 7.38 5.00 -7.73
N THR A 144 8.04 5.24 -8.87
CA THR A 144 8.93 6.41 -9.04
C THR A 144 8.16 7.69 -9.37
N ILE A 145 7.13 7.62 -10.22
CA ILE A 145 6.44 8.81 -10.76
C ILE A 145 5.18 9.19 -9.96
N SER A 146 4.47 8.20 -9.44
CA SER A 146 3.15 8.34 -8.79
C SER A 146 3.06 7.47 -7.54
N GLY A 147 4.12 7.47 -6.76
CA GLY A 147 4.34 6.54 -5.66
C GLY A 147 5.55 6.90 -4.82
N ALA A 148 6.03 5.95 -4.03
CA ALA A 148 7.26 6.03 -3.25
C ALA A 148 7.68 4.65 -2.72
N VAL A 149 8.96 4.50 -2.39
CA VAL A 149 9.39 3.46 -1.44
C VAL A 149 9.63 4.15 -0.10
N GLU A 150 8.91 3.73 0.94
CA GLU A 150 9.11 4.21 2.31
C GLU A 150 9.67 3.08 3.17
N ILE A 151 10.46 3.44 4.18
CA ILE A 151 11.15 2.48 5.04
C ILE A 151 10.24 2.21 6.23
N GLY A 152 9.73 0.99 6.38
CA GLY A 152 9.08 0.59 7.63
C GLY A 152 10.13 0.41 8.71
N ARG A 153 10.97 -0.62 8.58
CA ARG A 153 11.96 -1.02 9.58
C ARG A 153 13.30 -1.36 8.93
N LEU A 154 14.40 -0.93 9.53
CA LEU A 154 15.74 -1.41 9.16
C LEU A 154 16.02 -2.82 9.74
N PRO A 155 16.81 -3.64 9.02
CA PRO A 155 17.52 -3.31 7.79
C PRO A 155 16.69 -3.47 6.50
N GLY A 156 15.52 -4.12 6.51
CA GLY A 156 14.87 -4.55 5.26
C GLY A 156 13.36 -4.82 5.37
N PHE A 157 12.60 -3.81 5.75
CA PHE A 157 11.14 -3.80 5.63
C PHE A 157 10.69 -2.49 4.97
N VAL A 158 9.92 -2.57 3.87
CA VAL A 158 9.57 -1.41 3.05
C VAL A 158 8.11 -1.41 2.63
N GLN A 159 7.60 -0.22 2.36
CA GLN A 159 6.28 0.04 1.78
C GLN A 159 6.47 0.44 0.32
N VAL A 160 6.03 -0.40 -0.63
CA VAL A 160 6.00 -0.03 -2.06
C VAL A 160 4.66 0.64 -2.35
N ASN A 161 4.67 1.97 -2.38
CA ASN A 161 3.51 2.80 -2.68
C ASN A 161 3.37 2.99 -4.19
N LEU A 162 2.16 2.81 -4.72
CA LEU A 162 1.82 3.17 -6.09
C LEU A 162 0.32 3.43 -6.27
N LEU A 163 -0.03 4.14 -7.34
CA LEU A 163 -1.38 4.20 -7.88
C LEU A 163 -1.63 3.02 -8.83
N ALA A 164 -2.54 2.12 -8.43
CA ALA A 164 -2.93 0.94 -9.19
C ALA A 164 -4.22 1.17 -9.99
N PRO A 165 -4.34 0.67 -11.24
CA PRO A 165 -5.56 0.77 -12.03
C PRO A 165 -6.75 0.10 -11.33
N ARG A 166 -7.90 0.77 -11.39
CA ARG A 166 -9.13 0.36 -10.70
C ARG A 166 -9.58 -1.04 -11.08
N ASP A 167 -9.48 -1.41 -12.36
CA ASP A 167 -9.85 -2.74 -12.87
C ASP A 167 -8.98 -3.85 -12.25
N ARG A 168 -7.71 -3.56 -11.94
CA ARG A 168 -6.82 -4.49 -11.24
C ARG A 168 -7.28 -4.75 -9.82
N LEU A 169 -7.64 -3.69 -9.09
CA LEU A 169 -8.17 -3.77 -7.73
C LEU A 169 -9.53 -4.49 -7.68
N GLU A 170 -10.37 -4.28 -8.70
CA GLU A 170 -11.66 -4.95 -8.84
C GLU A 170 -11.51 -6.45 -9.03
N ARG A 171 -10.61 -6.88 -9.92
CA ARG A 171 -10.32 -8.31 -10.14
C ARG A 171 -9.77 -9.01 -8.90
N LEU A 172 -9.07 -8.27 -8.03
CA LEU A 172 -8.58 -8.78 -6.75
C LEU A 172 -9.67 -8.83 -5.66
N GLY A 173 -10.83 -8.22 -5.89
CA GLY A 173 -11.92 -8.14 -4.91
C GLY A 173 -11.65 -7.17 -3.76
N ILE A 174 -10.60 -6.34 -3.85
CA ILE A 174 -10.23 -5.38 -2.79
C ILE A 174 -10.70 -3.95 -3.09
N LEU A 175 -11.19 -3.68 -4.30
CA LEU A 175 -11.65 -2.34 -4.69
C LEU A 175 -12.63 -1.70 -3.70
N PRO A 176 -13.65 -2.41 -3.15
CA PRO A 176 -14.56 -1.80 -2.17
C PRO A 176 -13.85 -1.31 -0.91
N LEU A 177 -12.77 -1.98 -0.48
CA LEU A 177 -11.97 -1.55 0.67
C LEU A 177 -11.15 -0.30 0.33
N VAL A 178 -10.57 -0.27 -0.87
CA VAL A 178 -9.79 0.88 -1.35
C VAL A 178 -10.67 2.12 -1.53
N GLU A 179 -11.85 1.98 -2.15
CA GLU A 179 -12.81 3.09 -2.31
C GLU A 179 -13.44 3.50 -0.97
N ALA A 180 -13.62 2.58 -0.01
CA ALA A 180 -14.03 2.94 1.34
C ALA A 180 -12.96 3.76 2.09
N GLN A 181 -11.68 3.48 1.82
CA GLN A 181 -10.56 4.19 2.45
C GLN A 181 -10.30 5.56 1.82
N TYR A 182 -10.38 5.68 0.49
CA TYR A 182 -9.90 6.86 -0.24
C TYR A 182 -10.96 7.57 -1.08
N GLY A 183 -12.19 7.05 -1.12
CA GLY A 183 -13.24 7.52 -2.01
C GLY A 183 -13.18 6.89 -3.40
N ALA A 184 -14.25 7.10 -4.16
CA ALA A 184 -14.28 6.76 -5.57
C ALA A 184 -13.34 7.69 -6.36
N PRO A 185 -12.72 7.22 -7.46
CA PRO A 185 -11.82 8.04 -8.26
C PRO A 185 -12.61 9.13 -8.99
N GLU A 186 -12.58 10.35 -8.45
CA GLU A 186 -13.34 11.48 -8.98
C GLU A 186 -12.81 11.94 -10.34
N GLY A 187 -13.72 12.35 -11.23
CA GLY A 187 -13.37 12.94 -12.53
C GLY A 187 -13.02 11.95 -13.64
N TRP A 188 -13.01 10.65 -13.36
CA TRP A 188 -12.85 9.58 -14.36
C TRP A 188 -14.16 9.12 -14.98
#